data_AF-A0A2H0WWX8-F1
#
_entry.id   AF-A0A2H0WWX8-F1
#
_cell.length_a   1.000
_cell.length_b   1.000
_cell.length_c   1.000
_cell.angle_alpha   90.00
_cell.angle_beta   90.00
_cell.angle_gamma   90.00
#
_symmetry.space_group_name_H-M   'P 1'
#
loop_
_entity.id
_entity.type
_entity.pdbx_description
1 polymer ?
#
loop_
_entity_poly.entity_id
_entity_poly.type
_entity_poly.pdbx_seq_one_letter_code
_entity_poly.pdbx_strand_id
1 'polypeptide(L)'
;MRKITLTLALLFSVGFAGNVLAQEIELPDAGLTPDSPFYFLERISEGIGTFFTFGDLNKATRYAALAAKRVAEAEAVVEKGKPEYAQKALARYEAQLNKALAKVESAKNKGEAVEEVTESVAEATTKHLAVLDEVLGKVPEEAKEGIEKARTASMAGQKNALKFLAEENPETATEINLRAAEARLNRAKVKAEEGETEDVEEAVAEFENQHRFGEEISAIAQGLGKDTTTVEQLVGRATSIHLEILAEVYERVPEQAKSSIEKAMEVSVKGYEKAVEALREKGDMDEVPEEVSLPGQVPTEVKERVKEKVRQEIIEEKELEEAEISEVEKPEVETPGAGRPGR
;
A
#
# COMPACT_ATOMS: atom_id res chain seq x y z
N MET A 1 20.80 33.80 -59.86
CA MET A 1 21.05 32.42 -59.40
C MET A 1 20.89 32.40 -57.88
N ARG A 2 19.77 31.84 -57.39
CA ARG A 2 19.40 31.82 -55.97
C ARG A 2 20.11 30.65 -55.28
N LYS A 3 20.84 30.91 -54.20
CA LYS A 3 21.39 29.88 -53.32
C LYS A 3 20.28 29.48 -52.33
N ILE A 4 19.79 28.26 -52.45
CA ILE A 4 18.85 27.67 -51.50
C ILE A 4 19.70 26.88 -50.49
N THR A 5 19.84 27.42 -49.29
CA THR A 5 20.32 26.70 -48.12
C THR A 5 19.18 25.85 -47.58
N LEU A 6 19.29 24.53 -47.69
CA LEU A 6 18.42 23.57 -47.02
C LEU A 6 18.90 23.45 -45.56
N THR A 7 18.17 24.05 -44.63
CA THR A 7 18.35 23.83 -43.19
C THR A 7 17.41 22.69 -42.79
N LEU A 8 17.97 21.51 -42.53
CA LEU A 8 17.24 20.36 -42.02
C LEU A 8 16.98 20.58 -40.53
N ALA A 9 15.79 21.07 -40.18
CA ALA A 9 15.31 21.10 -38.80
C ALA A 9 14.85 19.69 -38.42
N LEU A 10 15.68 18.97 -37.66
CA LEU A 10 15.30 17.71 -37.03
C LEU A 10 14.45 18.05 -35.80
N LEU A 11 13.13 18.11 -35.97
CA LEU A 11 12.18 18.11 -34.86
C LEU A 11 12.25 16.74 -34.17
N PHE A 12 12.94 16.69 -33.03
CA PHE A 12 12.91 15.54 -32.13
C PHE A 12 11.61 15.62 -31.32
N SER A 13 10.52 15.14 -31.92
CA SER A 13 9.27 14.86 -31.21
C SER A 13 9.50 13.63 -30.34
N VAL A 14 9.81 13.84 -29.05
CA VAL A 14 9.73 12.78 -28.04
C VAL A 14 8.25 12.48 -27.85
N GLY A 15 7.75 11.52 -28.63
CA GLY A 15 6.48 10.87 -28.34
C GLY A 15 6.66 10.02 -27.09
N PHE A 16 6.12 10.48 -25.97
CA PHE A 16 5.86 9.64 -24.81
C PHE A 16 4.65 8.76 -25.16
N ALA A 17 4.90 7.73 -25.98
CA ALA A 17 3.91 6.71 -26.29
C ALA A 17 3.99 5.64 -25.20
N GLY A 18 2.88 5.51 -24.47
CA GLY A 18 2.73 4.64 -23.31
C GLY A 18 3.23 3.22 -23.56
N ASN A 19 4.18 2.82 -22.71
CA ASN A 19 4.41 1.46 -22.25
C ASN A 19 5.04 1.59 -20.85
N VAL A 20 4.25 2.05 -19.88
CA VAL A 20 4.55 1.90 -18.44
C VAL A 20 3.67 0.77 -17.91
N LEU A 21 3.64 -0.37 -18.61
CA LEU A 21 2.90 -1.55 -18.17
C LEU A 21 3.85 -2.75 -18.25
N ALA A 22 3.99 -3.42 -17.11
CA ALA A 22 4.91 -4.52 -16.81
C ALA A 22 6.38 -4.10 -16.63
N GLN A 23 6.71 -3.50 -15.48
CA GLN A 23 7.98 -3.84 -14.85
C GLN A 23 7.87 -5.33 -14.52
N GLU A 24 8.66 -6.20 -15.17
CA GLU A 24 8.65 -7.65 -14.88
C GLU A 24 8.82 -7.81 -13.36
N ILE A 25 7.82 -8.40 -12.71
CA ILE A 25 7.89 -8.72 -11.29
C ILE A 25 8.82 -9.92 -11.19
N GLU A 26 10.13 -9.66 -11.15
CA GLU A 26 11.11 -10.74 -11.04
C GLU A 26 11.05 -11.34 -9.63
N LEU A 27 10.30 -12.45 -9.53
CA LEU A 27 10.41 -13.37 -8.42
C LEU A 27 11.71 -14.19 -8.54
N PRO A 28 12.25 -14.70 -7.41
CA PRO A 28 13.37 -15.63 -7.48
C PRO A 28 12.96 -16.93 -8.18
N ASP A 29 13.96 -17.68 -8.67
CA ASP A 29 13.73 -19.02 -9.22
C ASP A 29 13.01 -19.93 -8.21
N ALA A 30 11.91 -20.54 -8.64
CA ALA A 30 11.08 -21.42 -7.81
C ALA A 30 11.83 -22.68 -7.34
N GLY A 31 12.86 -23.12 -8.07
CA GLY A 31 13.64 -24.32 -7.79
C GLY A 31 12.79 -25.59 -7.84
N LEU A 32 13.00 -26.49 -6.88
CA LEU A 32 12.11 -27.63 -6.71
C LEU A 32 10.77 -27.16 -6.13
N THR A 33 9.68 -27.45 -6.84
CA THR A 33 8.32 -27.12 -6.43
C THR A 33 7.65 -28.24 -5.61
N PRO A 34 6.57 -27.95 -4.85
CA PRO A 34 5.92 -28.95 -3.99
C PRO A 34 5.32 -30.18 -4.69
N ASP A 35 5.16 -30.14 -6.02
CA ASP A 35 4.72 -31.27 -6.85
C ASP A 35 5.84 -32.27 -7.18
N SER A 36 7.10 -31.95 -6.85
CA SER A 36 8.24 -32.84 -7.00
C SER A 36 8.41 -33.80 -5.80
N PRO A 37 8.69 -35.10 -6.03
CA PRO A 37 8.98 -36.04 -4.94
C PRO A 37 10.27 -35.70 -4.18
N PHE A 38 11.16 -34.91 -4.78
CA PHE A 38 12.43 -34.49 -4.18
C PHE A 38 12.35 -33.14 -3.47
N TYR A 39 11.18 -32.51 -3.38
CA TYR A 39 10.98 -31.22 -2.71
C TYR A 39 11.47 -31.19 -1.25
N PHE A 40 11.53 -32.34 -0.58
CA PHE A 40 12.09 -32.41 0.77
C PHE A 40 13.58 -32.04 0.83
N LEU A 41 14.36 -32.26 -0.24
CA LEU A 41 15.78 -31.88 -0.30
C LEU A 41 15.95 -30.37 -0.25
N GLU A 42 15.12 -29.64 -1.01
CA GLU A 42 15.05 -28.18 -0.98
C GLU A 42 14.79 -27.67 0.44
N ARG A 43 13.85 -28.29 1.15
CA ARG A 43 13.56 -27.89 2.53
C ARG A 43 14.74 -28.14 3.47
N ILE A 44 15.52 -29.20 3.26
CA ILE A 44 16.70 -29.49 4.07
C ILE A 44 17.80 -28.46 3.80
N SER A 45 18.10 -28.17 2.53
CA SER A 45 19.11 -27.15 2.17
C SER A 45 18.73 -25.78 2.73
N GLU A 46 17.44 -25.43 2.66
CA GLU A 46 16.93 -24.18 3.22
C GLU A 46 17.10 -24.10 4.73
N GLY A 47 16.75 -25.17 5.45
CA GLY A 47 16.92 -25.27 6.89
C GLY A 47 18.37 -25.15 7.33
N ILE A 48 19.30 -25.80 6.61
CA ILE A 48 20.74 -25.67 6.84
C ILE A 48 21.19 -24.22 6.62
N GLY A 49 20.81 -23.62 5.49
CA GLY A 49 21.16 -22.22 5.19
C GLY A 49 20.67 -21.26 6.28
N THR A 50 19.43 -21.41 6.73
CA THR A 50 18.86 -20.59 7.81
C THR A 50 19.52 -20.85 9.16
N PHE A 51 19.92 -22.09 9.45
CA PHE A 51 20.63 -22.43 10.69
C PHE A 51 21.99 -21.71 10.79
N PHE A 52 22.73 -21.64 9.68
CA PHE A 52 24.02 -20.96 9.60
C PHE A 52 23.91 -19.45 9.27
N THR A 53 22.70 -18.91 9.15
CA THR A 53 22.49 -17.46 9.04
C THR A 53 22.48 -16.85 10.44
N PHE A 54 23.46 -16.01 10.76
CA PHE A 54 23.61 -15.38 12.08
C PHE A 54 23.24 -13.90 12.06
N GLY A 55 22.68 -13.40 13.16
CA GLY A 55 22.16 -12.02 13.27
C GLY A 55 20.67 -11.93 12.94
N ASP A 56 19.97 -11.00 13.58
CA ASP A 56 18.52 -10.86 13.38
C ASP A 56 18.20 -10.24 12.02
N LEU A 57 18.90 -9.19 11.58
CA LEU A 57 18.75 -8.61 10.23
C LEU A 57 19.00 -9.63 9.11
N ASN A 58 20.08 -10.41 9.21
CA ASN A 58 20.39 -11.44 8.23
C ASN A 58 19.32 -12.54 8.20
N LYS A 59 18.79 -12.93 9.38
CA LYS A 59 17.70 -13.90 9.46
C LYS A 59 16.40 -13.33 8.90
N ALA A 60 16.09 -12.06 9.14
CA ALA A 60 14.93 -11.39 8.56
C ALA A 60 15.00 -11.43 7.02
N THR A 61 16.12 -11.00 6.46
CA THR A 61 16.40 -11.06 5.00
C THR A 61 16.29 -12.48 4.46
N ARG A 62 16.88 -13.46 5.15
CA ARG A 62 16.80 -14.87 4.75
C ARG A 62 15.37 -15.39 4.72
N TYR A 63 14.56 -15.05 5.72
CA TYR A 63 13.16 -15.45 5.77
C TYR A 63 12.31 -14.73 4.70
N ALA A 64 12.57 -13.44 4.44
CA ALA A 64 11.92 -12.70 3.36
C ALA A 64 12.20 -13.34 1.98
N ALA A 65 13.46 -13.72 1.71
CA ALA A 65 13.84 -14.41 0.48
C ALA A 65 13.15 -15.79 0.36
N LEU A 66 13.00 -16.52 1.46
CA LEU A 66 12.25 -17.77 1.47
C LEU A 66 10.75 -17.55 1.24
N ALA A 67 10.17 -16.47 1.74
CA ALA A 67 8.79 -16.10 1.44
C ALA A 67 8.62 -15.84 -0.06
N ALA A 68 9.50 -15.03 -0.67
CA ALA A 68 9.48 -14.78 -2.11
C ALA A 68 9.54 -16.07 -2.94
N LYS A 69 10.43 -17.00 -2.55
CA LYS A 69 10.50 -18.32 -3.17
C LYS A 69 9.21 -19.12 -3.07
N ARG A 70 8.47 -19.03 -1.96
CA ARG A 70 7.18 -19.72 -1.80
C ARG A 70 6.11 -19.15 -2.74
N VAL A 71 6.13 -17.85 -3.03
CA VAL A 71 5.24 -17.24 -4.04
C VAL A 71 5.62 -17.74 -5.44
N ALA A 72 6.92 -17.77 -5.77
CA ALA A 72 7.41 -18.32 -7.04
C ALA A 72 7.04 -19.80 -7.22
N GLU A 73 7.13 -20.61 -6.16
CA GLU A 73 6.69 -22.00 -6.19
C GLU A 73 5.18 -22.12 -6.45
N ALA A 74 4.37 -21.25 -5.85
CA ALA A 74 2.92 -21.25 -6.01
C ALA A 74 2.51 -20.88 -7.45
N GLU A 75 3.11 -19.83 -7.99
CA GLU A 75 2.95 -19.45 -9.39
C GLU A 75 3.35 -20.60 -10.33
N ALA A 76 4.56 -21.15 -10.16
CA ALA A 76 5.08 -22.20 -11.02
C ALA A 76 4.24 -23.49 -11.02
N VAL A 77 3.59 -23.87 -9.91
CA VAL A 77 2.70 -25.04 -9.90
C VAL A 77 1.32 -24.74 -10.49
N VAL A 78 0.84 -23.50 -10.37
CA VAL A 78 -0.41 -23.06 -11.01
C VAL A 78 -0.24 -23.00 -12.52
N GLU A 79 0.88 -22.48 -13.02
CA GLU A 79 1.22 -22.49 -14.45
C GLU A 79 1.34 -23.91 -15.03
N LYS A 80 1.75 -24.89 -14.21
CA LYS A 80 1.77 -26.31 -14.57
C LYS A 80 0.39 -26.98 -14.54
N GLY A 81 -0.67 -26.24 -14.21
CA GLY A 81 -2.03 -26.76 -14.07
C GLY A 81 -2.21 -27.65 -12.84
N LYS A 82 -1.42 -27.43 -11.78
CA LYS A 82 -1.48 -28.21 -10.53
C LYS A 82 -1.72 -27.30 -9.30
N PRO A 83 -2.82 -26.54 -9.27
CA PRO A 83 -3.09 -25.55 -8.23
C PRO A 83 -3.21 -26.16 -6.82
N GLU A 84 -3.51 -27.45 -6.69
CA GLU A 84 -3.55 -28.18 -5.42
C GLU A 84 -2.21 -28.16 -4.66
N TYR A 85 -1.08 -27.95 -5.35
CA TYR A 85 0.23 -27.83 -4.72
C TYR A 85 0.55 -26.41 -4.24
N ALA A 86 -0.16 -25.39 -4.74
CA ALA A 86 0.07 -23.99 -4.38
C ALA A 86 -0.23 -23.75 -2.90
N GLN A 87 -1.33 -24.31 -2.38
CA GLN A 87 -1.73 -24.16 -0.98
C GLN A 87 -0.60 -24.53 0.00
N LYS A 88 0.17 -25.58 -0.33
CA LYS A 88 1.29 -26.05 0.50
C LYS A 88 2.49 -25.10 0.45
N ALA A 89 2.73 -24.43 -0.68
CA ALA A 89 3.76 -23.38 -0.77
C ALA A 89 3.30 -22.14 0.01
N LEU A 90 2.05 -21.72 -0.19
CA LEU A 90 1.49 -20.50 0.38
C LEU A 90 1.31 -20.55 1.91
N ALA A 91 0.99 -21.71 2.49
CA ALA A 91 1.03 -21.88 3.95
C ALA A 91 2.45 -21.66 4.53
N ARG A 92 3.50 -21.95 3.74
CA ARG A 92 4.88 -21.64 4.16
C ARG A 92 5.24 -20.19 3.90
N TYR A 93 4.72 -19.57 2.84
CA TYR A 93 4.92 -18.16 2.57
C TYR A 93 4.58 -17.32 3.80
N GLU A 94 3.38 -17.50 4.34
CA GLU A 94 2.91 -16.80 5.55
C GLU A 94 3.85 -17.04 6.73
N ALA A 95 4.22 -18.31 6.98
CA ALA A 95 5.12 -18.65 8.08
C ALA A 95 6.53 -18.04 7.95
N GLN A 96 7.06 -17.90 6.73
CA GLN A 96 8.36 -17.26 6.51
C GLN A 96 8.27 -15.74 6.62
N LEU A 97 7.22 -15.12 6.08
CA LEU A 97 7.00 -13.68 6.20
C LEU A 97 6.85 -13.27 7.68
N ASN A 98 6.07 -14.01 8.46
CA ASN A 98 5.93 -13.76 9.90
C ASN A 98 7.25 -13.89 10.66
N LYS A 99 8.11 -14.86 10.29
CA LYS A 99 9.45 -14.98 10.88
C LYS A 99 10.39 -13.86 10.46
N ALA A 100 10.25 -13.34 9.23
CA ALA A 100 11.02 -12.19 8.78
C ALA A 100 10.69 -10.97 9.64
N LEU A 101 9.40 -10.66 9.79
CA LEU A 101 8.94 -9.53 10.60
C LEU A 101 9.28 -9.66 12.08
N ALA A 102 9.14 -10.86 12.67
CA ALA A 102 9.56 -11.09 14.05
C ALA A 102 11.07 -10.88 14.25
N LYS A 103 11.88 -11.12 13.20
CA LYS A 103 13.32 -10.87 13.24
C LYS A 103 13.66 -9.40 13.08
N VAL A 104 12.93 -8.68 12.24
CA VAL A 104 12.98 -7.21 12.18
C VAL A 104 12.69 -6.61 13.55
N GLU A 105 11.58 -7.00 14.18
CA GLU A 105 11.18 -6.49 15.50
C GLU A 105 12.25 -6.79 16.57
N SER A 106 12.83 -7.99 16.56
CA SER A 106 13.93 -8.35 17.46
C SER A 106 15.18 -7.49 17.24
N ALA A 107 15.55 -7.20 15.98
CA ALA A 107 16.67 -6.32 15.65
C ALA A 107 16.40 -4.88 16.12
N LYS A 108 15.21 -4.34 15.84
CA LYS A 108 14.77 -3.03 16.29
C LYS A 108 14.82 -2.89 17.82
N ASN A 109 14.33 -3.89 18.55
CA ASN A 109 14.36 -3.91 20.03
C ASN A 109 15.78 -3.95 20.62
N LYS A 110 16.78 -4.33 19.81
CA LYS A 110 18.20 -4.27 20.17
C LYS A 110 18.88 -2.96 19.77
N GLY A 111 18.15 -2.03 19.17
CA GLY A 111 18.67 -0.78 18.62
C GLY A 111 19.47 -0.96 17.33
N GLU A 112 19.27 -2.08 16.61
CA GLU A 112 19.79 -2.22 15.25
C GLU A 112 18.92 -1.40 14.28
N ALA A 113 19.53 -0.76 13.28
CA ALA A 113 18.82 -0.06 12.22
C ALA A 113 18.11 -1.08 11.32
N VAL A 114 16.80 -0.92 11.12
CA VAL A 114 16.00 -1.87 10.35
C VAL A 114 15.52 -1.33 8.99
N GLU A 115 15.79 -0.06 8.66
CA GLU A 115 15.39 0.60 7.42
C GLU A 115 15.56 -0.27 6.16
N GLU A 116 16.77 -0.77 5.87
CA GLU A 116 17.03 -1.53 4.65
C GLU A 116 16.19 -2.82 4.56
N VAL A 117 16.05 -3.53 5.68
CA VAL A 117 15.32 -4.81 5.69
C VAL A 117 13.80 -4.58 5.68
N THR A 118 13.29 -3.52 6.31
CA THR A 118 11.86 -3.19 6.28
C THR A 118 11.44 -2.66 4.92
N GLU A 119 12.27 -1.84 4.28
CA GLU A 119 12.09 -1.40 2.89
C GLU A 119 12.02 -2.61 1.95
N SER A 120 13.03 -3.48 2.01
CA SER A 120 13.07 -4.70 1.18
C SER A 120 11.85 -5.61 1.38
N VAL A 121 11.39 -5.79 2.63
CA VAL A 121 10.18 -6.59 2.92
C VAL A 121 8.92 -5.91 2.39
N ALA A 122 8.79 -4.59 2.54
CA ALA A 122 7.66 -3.84 2.03
C ALA A 122 7.57 -3.91 0.50
N GLU A 123 8.69 -3.72 -0.20
CA GLU A 123 8.73 -3.87 -1.67
C GLU A 123 8.43 -5.30 -2.13
N ALA A 124 9.02 -6.29 -1.47
CA ALA A 124 8.79 -7.69 -1.80
C ALA A 124 7.32 -8.07 -1.62
N THR A 125 6.68 -7.61 -0.54
CA THR A 125 5.25 -7.88 -0.30
C THR A 125 4.32 -7.15 -1.27
N THR A 126 4.68 -5.96 -1.78
CA THR A 126 3.97 -5.34 -2.91
C THR A 126 4.01 -6.24 -4.15
N LYS A 127 5.20 -6.77 -4.48
CA LYS A 127 5.42 -7.67 -5.63
C LYS A 127 4.69 -9.00 -5.47
N HIS A 128 4.78 -9.60 -4.28
CA HIS A 128 4.09 -10.86 -3.96
C HIS A 128 2.59 -10.71 -4.13
N LEU A 129 2.00 -9.61 -3.67
CA LEU A 129 0.57 -9.38 -3.77
C LEU A 129 0.11 -9.33 -5.22
N ALA A 130 0.84 -8.65 -6.10
CA ALA A 130 0.55 -8.61 -7.53
C ALA A 130 0.61 -10.01 -8.20
N VAL A 131 1.62 -10.83 -7.87
CA VAL A 131 1.68 -12.22 -8.38
C VAL A 131 0.55 -13.07 -7.82
N LEU A 132 0.20 -12.90 -6.54
CA LEU A 132 -0.92 -13.61 -5.92
C LEU A 132 -2.27 -13.20 -6.54
N ASP A 133 -2.44 -11.93 -6.94
CA ASP A 133 -3.63 -11.47 -7.68
C ASP A 133 -3.73 -12.17 -9.05
N GLU A 134 -2.60 -12.29 -9.77
CA GLU A 134 -2.56 -12.97 -11.06
C GLU A 134 -2.84 -14.48 -10.91
N VAL A 135 -2.23 -15.12 -9.91
CA VAL A 135 -2.43 -16.54 -9.62
C VAL A 135 -3.89 -16.81 -9.22
N LEU A 136 -4.52 -15.92 -8.45
CA LEU A 136 -5.93 -16.03 -8.05
C LEU A 136 -6.87 -16.12 -9.26
N GLY A 137 -6.60 -15.34 -10.31
CA GLY A 137 -7.39 -15.34 -11.55
C GLY A 137 -7.23 -16.61 -12.42
N LYS A 138 -6.20 -17.43 -12.17
CA LYS A 138 -5.89 -18.63 -12.97
C LYS A 138 -6.37 -19.94 -12.33
N VAL A 139 -6.79 -19.92 -11.07
CA VAL A 139 -7.13 -21.14 -10.32
C VAL A 139 -8.64 -21.40 -10.27
N PRO A 140 -9.05 -22.67 -10.15
CA PRO A 140 -10.44 -23.00 -9.85
C PRO A 140 -10.80 -22.58 -8.41
N GLU A 141 -12.10 -22.46 -8.15
CA GLU A 141 -12.65 -21.96 -6.88
C GLU A 141 -12.10 -22.72 -5.65
N GLU A 142 -11.92 -24.04 -5.76
CA GLU A 142 -11.44 -24.90 -4.68
C GLU A 142 -9.99 -24.58 -4.25
N ALA A 143 -9.22 -23.87 -5.09
CA ALA A 143 -7.84 -23.50 -4.81
C ALA A 143 -7.65 -22.02 -4.40
N LYS A 144 -8.71 -21.20 -4.48
CA LYS A 144 -8.63 -19.76 -4.17
C LYS A 144 -8.34 -19.46 -2.71
N GLU A 145 -8.91 -20.21 -1.77
CA GLU A 145 -8.79 -19.95 -0.32
C GLU A 145 -7.32 -19.83 0.14
N GLY A 146 -6.43 -20.68 -0.39
CA GLY A 146 -5.01 -20.64 -0.05
C GLY A 146 -4.31 -19.37 -0.56
N ILE A 147 -4.74 -18.87 -1.71
CA ILE A 147 -4.20 -17.65 -2.35
C ILE A 147 -4.71 -16.41 -1.65
N GLU A 148 -6.01 -16.35 -1.33
CA GLU A 148 -6.61 -15.24 -0.56
C GLU A 148 -5.96 -15.07 0.82
N LYS A 149 -5.68 -16.19 1.51
CA LYS A 149 -4.91 -16.16 2.78
C LYS A 149 -3.50 -15.59 2.57
N ALA A 150 -2.82 -15.98 1.50
CA ALA A 150 -1.50 -15.42 1.18
C ALA A 150 -1.56 -13.93 0.81
N ARG A 151 -2.59 -13.48 0.08
CA ARG A 151 -2.83 -12.06 -0.24
C ARG A 151 -3.01 -11.26 1.05
N THR A 152 -3.85 -11.75 1.95
CA THR A 152 -4.07 -11.16 3.29
C THR A 152 -2.76 -11.08 4.08
N ALA A 153 -1.98 -12.16 4.11
CA ALA A 153 -0.67 -12.18 4.77
C ALA A 153 0.33 -11.21 4.13
N SER A 154 0.30 -11.05 2.79
CA SER A 154 1.15 -10.10 2.07
C SER A 154 0.80 -8.66 2.44
N MET A 155 -0.48 -8.30 2.43
CA MET A 155 -0.95 -6.96 2.83
C MET A 155 -0.62 -6.66 4.29
N ALA A 156 -0.88 -7.60 5.21
CA ALA A 156 -0.55 -7.43 6.62
C ALA A 156 0.96 -7.30 6.85
N GLY A 157 1.76 -8.10 6.14
CA GLY A 157 3.21 -8.05 6.25
C GLY A 157 3.80 -6.76 5.68
N GLN A 158 3.26 -6.27 4.56
CA GLN A 158 3.62 -4.98 3.98
C GLN A 158 3.32 -3.85 4.97
N LYS A 159 2.10 -3.79 5.51
CA LYS A 159 1.71 -2.79 6.51
C LYS A 159 2.65 -2.79 7.72
N ASN A 160 3.00 -3.96 8.25
CA ASN A 160 3.93 -4.07 9.38
C ASN A 160 5.34 -3.59 9.02
N ALA A 161 5.85 -3.95 7.84
CA ALA A 161 7.16 -3.51 7.37
C ALA A 161 7.20 -1.99 7.18
N LEU A 162 6.19 -1.42 6.52
CA LEU A 162 6.05 0.01 6.31
C LEU A 162 5.89 0.78 7.63
N LYS A 163 5.22 0.22 8.63
CA LYS A 163 5.12 0.83 9.95
C LYS A 163 6.49 0.99 10.60
N PHE A 164 7.31 -0.06 10.56
CA PHE A 164 8.69 0.04 11.05
C PHE A 164 9.54 0.99 10.21
N LEU A 165 9.36 0.97 8.88
CA LEU A 165 10.06 1.89 7.98
C LEU A 165 9.67 3.35 8.24
N ALA A 166 8.40 3.66 8.51
CA ALA A 166 7.93 5.01 8.76
C ALA A 166 8.62 5.67 9.98
N GLU A 167 8.99 4.87 10.98
CA GLU A 167 9.73 5.35 12.14
C GLU A 167 11.18 5.76 11.82
N GLU A 168 11.79 5.22 10.76
CA GLU A 168 13.17 5.51 10.33
C GLU A 168 13.20 6.45 9.12
N ASN A 169 12.39 6.17 8.09
CA ASN A 169 12.29 6.87 6.82
C ASN A 169 10.81 6.96 6.33
N PRO A 170 10.05 7.97 6.79
CA PRO A 170 8.64 8.13 6.44
C PRO A 170 8.39 8.50 4.97
N GLU A 171 9.38 9.11 4.30
CA GLU A 171 9.31 9.45 2.89
C GLU A 171 9.25 8.16 2.06
N THR A 172 10.21 7.25 2.27
CA THR A 172 10.27 5.96 1.55
C THR A 172 9.08 5.07 1.88
N ALA A 173 8.62 5.06 3.14
CA ALA A 173 7.40 4.35 3.53
C ALA A 173 6.19 4.87 2.76
N THR A 174 6.06 6.19 2.64
CA THR A 174 4.98 6.84 1.86
C THR A 174 5.08 6.48 0.38
N GLU A 175 6.25 6.54 -0.23
CA GLU A 175 6.44 6.17 -1.65
C GLU A 175 6.03 4.73 -1.94
N ILE A 176 6.42 3.77 -1.10
CA ILE A 176 6.05 2.36 -1.26
C ILE A 176 4.54 2.18 -1.07
N ASN A 177 3.95 2.83 -0.06
CA ASN A 177 2.51 2.77 0.20
C ASN A 177 1.68 3.32 -0.97
N LEU A 178 2.09 4.46 -1.53
CA LEU A 178 1.43 5.08 -2.68
C LEU A 178 1.52 4.19 -3.92
N ARG A 179 2.69 3.60 -4.20
CA ARG A 179 2.82 2.60 -5.28
C ARG A 179 1.92 1.38 -5.06
N ALA A 180 1.80 0.90 -3.82
CA ALA A 180 0.93 -0.21 -3.49
C ALA A 180 -0.56 0.14 -3.70
N ALA A 181 -0.97 1.34 -3.28
CA ALA A 181 -2.31 1.87 -3.50
C ALA A 181 -2.63 1.99 -5.00
N GLU A 182 -1.72 2.57 -5.79
CA GLU A 182 -1.88 2.69 -7.25
C GLU A 182 -1.99 1.31 -7.91
N ALA A 183 -1.21 0.32 -7.46
CA ALA A 183 -1.32 -1.05 -7.97
C ALA A 183 -2.71 -1.67 -7.71
N ARG A 184 -3.36 -1.35 -6.58
CA ARG A 184 -4.75 -1.77 -6.31
C ARG A 184 -5.72 -1.10 -7.27
N LEU A 185 -5.57 0.20 -7.54
CA LEU A 185 -6.40 0.92 -8.51
C LEU A 185 -6.22 0.39 -9.93
N ASN A 186 -4.99 0.04 -10.32
CA ASN A 186 -4.73 -0.59 -11.60
C ASN A 186 -5.39 -1.98 -11.70
N ARG A 187 -5.40 -2.78 -10.61
CA ARG A 187 -6.20 -4.02 -10.55
C ARG A 187 -7.69 -3.72 -10.75
N ALA A 188 -8.24 -2.72 -10.04
CA ALA A 188 -9.64 -2.31 -10.18
C ALA A 188 -9.97 -1.90 -11.63
N LYS A 189 -9.07 -1.18 -12.30
CA LYS A 189 -9.21 -0.79 -13.71
C LYS A 189 -9.27 -2.00 -14.63
N VAL A 190 -8.33 -2.95 -14.49
CA VAL A 190 -8.34 -4.19 -15.29
C VAL A 190 -9.62 -4.98 -15.05
N LYS A 191 -10.03 -5.15 -13.79
CA LYS A 191 -11.24 -5.91 -13.44
C LYS A 191 -12.52 -5.24 -13.92
N ALA A 192 -12.56 -3.92 -13.96
CA ALA A 192 -13.67 -3.18 -14.55
C ALA A 192 -13.76 -3.41 -16.07
N GLU A 193 -12.62 -3.52 -16.76
CA GLU A 193 -12.58 -3.85 -18.20
C GLU A 193 -13.04 -5.29 -18.48
N GLU A 194 -12.79 -6.21 -17.54
CA GLU A 194 -13.27 -7.60 -17.59
C GLU A 194 -14.74 -7.75 -17.18
N GLY A 195 -15.35 -6.70 -16.61
CA GLY A 195 -16.72 -6.74 -16.08
C GLY A 195 -16.86 -7.46 -14.74
N GLU A 196 -15.75 -7.76 -14.07
CA GLU A 196 -15.68 -8.46 -12.79
C GLU A 196 -15.97 -7.50 -11.63
N THR A 197 -17.25 -7.16 -11.45
CA THR A 197 -17.68 -6.10 -10.52
C THR A 197 -17.28 -6.36 -9.07
N GLU A 198 -17.39 -7.61 -8.60
CA GLU A 198 -17.00 -7.97 -7.22
C GLU A 198 -15.50 -7.77 -6.98
N ASP A 199 -14.66 -8.14 -7.96
CA ASP A 199 -13.21 -7.93 -7.89
C ASP A 199 -12.83 -6.45 -7.95
N VAL A 200 -13.61 -5.61 -8.66
CA VAL A 200 -13.43 -4.16 -8.64
C VAL A 200 -13.66 -3.62 -7.23
N GLU A 201 -14.76 -3.98 -6.58
CA GLU A 201 -15.08 -3.51 -5.24
C GLU A 201 -14.04 -3.97 -4.22
N GLU A 202 -13.55 -5.20 -4.34
CA GLU A 202 -12.46 -5.71 -3.51
C GLU A 202 -11.17 -4.90 -3.71
N ALA A 203 -10.74 -4.69 -4.96
CA ALA A 203 -9.53 -3.92 -5.26
C ALA A 203 -9.63 -2.47 -4.75
N VAL A 204 -10.80 -1.87 -4.85
CA VAL A 204 -11.07 -0.51 -4.37
C VAL A 204 -11.06 -0.46 -2.84
N ALA A 205 -11.60 -1.47 -2.16
CA ALA A 205 -11.50 -1.58 -0.71
C ALA A 205 -10.05 -1.78 -0.24
N GLU A 206 -9.24 -2.54 -0.98
CA GLU A 206 -7.80 -2.68 -0.71
C GLU A 206 -7.07 -1.34 -0.89
N PHE A 207 -7.41 -0.57 -1.92
CA PHE A 207 -6.91 0.80 -2.10
C PHE A 207 -7.26 1.71 -0.91
N GLU A 208 -8.52 1.71 -0.45
CA GLU A 208 -8.94 2.50 0.71
C GLU A 208 -8.12 2.17 1.96
N ASN A 209 -7.79 0.88 2.16
CA ASN A 209 -6.97 0.43 3.28
C ASN A 209 -5.52 0.94 3.18
N GLN A 210 -4.91 0.91 1.99
CA GLN A 210 -3.58 1.46 1.74
C GLN A 210 -3.57 2.97 1.93
N HIS A 211 -4.60 3.67 1.44
CA HIS A 211 -4.74 5.11 1.60
C HIS A 211 -4.78 5.52 3.08
N ARG A 212 -5.65 4.87 3.87
CA ARG A 212 -5.74 5.11 5.32
C ARG A 212 -4.44 4.81 6.05
N PHE A 213 -3.70 3.80 5.60
CA PHE A 213 -2.39 3.52 6.17
C PHE A 213 -1.35 4.59 5.81
N GLY A 214 -1.48 5.25 4.66
CA GLY A 214 -0.69 6.45 4.32
C GLY A 214 -0.87 7.58 5.33
N GLU A 215 -2.09 7.81 5.82
CA GLU A 215 -2.35 8.75 6.93
C GLU A 215 -1.65 8.30 8.23
N GLU A 216 -1.64 6.99 8.53
CA GLU A 216 -0.91 6.43 9.68
C GLU A 216 0.61 6.70 9.57
N ILE A 217 1.19 6.65 8.37
CA ILE A 217 2.62 6.97 8.14
C ILE A 217 2.90 8.44 8.48
N SER A 218 2.08 9.38 8.01
CA SER A 218 2.23 10.80 8.35
C SER A 218 2.09 11.02 9.86
N ALA A 219 1.10 10.42 10.50
CA ALA A 219 0.90 10.51 11.94
C ALA A 219 2.09 9.93 12.75
N ILE A 220 2.68 8.81 12.30
CA ILE A 220 3.91 8.25 12.91
C ILE A 220 5.06 9.26 12.80
N ALA A 221 5.28 9.84 11.61
CA ALA A 221 6.33 10.81 11.39
C ALA A 221 6.15 12.06 12.27
N GLN A 222 4.93 12.61 12.32
CA GLN A 222 4.58 13.75 13.15
C GLN A 222 4.75 13.45 14.65
N GLY A 223 4.31 12.28 15.12
CA GLY A 223 4.45 11.84 16.52
C GLY A 223 5.90 11.66 16.97
N LEU A 224 6.81 11.41 16.03
CA LEU A 224 8.26 11.37 16.26
C LEU A 224 8.93 12.74 16.11
N GLY A 225 8.18 13.80 15.82
CA GLY A 225 8.70 15.14 15.57
C GLY A 225 9.52 15.25 14.29
N LYS A 226 9.29 14.34 13.32
CA LYS A 226 9.92 14.42 12.00
C LYS A 226 9.20 15.42 11.11
N ASP A 227 9.93 15.98 10.16
CA ASP A 227 9.32 16.80 9.15
C ASP A 227 8.51 15.93 8.17
N THR A 228 7.23 16.28 8.02
CA THR A 228 6.27 15.61 7.12
C THR A 228 6.13 16.29 5.77
N THR A 229 6.85 17.38 5.47
CA THR A 229 6.66 18.17 4.24
C THR A 229 6.73 17.31 2.97
N THR A 230 7.78 16.49 2.84
CA THR A 230 7.91 15.56 1.70
C THR A 230 6.79 14.52 1.67
N VAL A 231 6.37 14.01 2.83
CA VAL A 231 5.26 13.04 2.93
C VAL A 231 3.97 13.64 2.36
N GLU A 232 3.63 14.86 2.77
CA GLU A 232 2.41 15.53 2.28
C GLU A 232 2.50 15.91 0.79
N GLN A 233 3.69 16.31 0.32
CA GLN A 233 3.91 16.54 -1.11
C GLN A 233 3.73 15.26 -1.94
N LEU A 234 4.20 14.11 -1.44
CA LEU A 234 3.99 12.82 -2.09
C LEU A 234 2.51 12.45 -2.16
N VAL A 235 1.77 12.60 -1.05
CA VAL A 235 0.34 12.33 -0.98
C VAL A 235 -0.45 13.22 -1.94
N GLY A 236 -0.17 14.53 -1.94
CA GLY A 236 -0.82 15.49 -2.82
C GLY A 236 -0.63 15.16 -4.31
N ARG A 237 0.61 14.86 -4.72
CA ARG A 237 0.92 14.51 -6.12
C ARG A 237 0.29 13.19 -6.55
N ALA A 238 0.40 12.15 -5.74
CA ALA A 238 -0.14 10.83 -6.06
C ALA A 238 -1.68 10.82 -6.13
N THR A 239 -2.35 11.63 -5.30
CA THR A 239 -3.81 11.67 -5.29
C THR A 239 -4.41 12.09 -6.63
N SER A 240 -3.76 12.99 -7.38
CA SER A 240 -4.24 13.36 -8.72
C SER A 240 -4.29 12.15 -9.66
N ILE A 241 -3.25 11.30 -9.61
CA ILE A 241 -3.18 10.04 -10.39
C ILE A 241 -4.26 9.07 -9.93
N HIS A 242 -4.43 8.91 -8.60
CA HIS A 242 -5.46 8.02 -8.06
C HIS A 242 -6.87 8.43 -8.48
N LEU A 243 -7.18 9.73 -8.47
CA LEU A 243 -8.48 10.25 -8.90
C LEU A 243 -8.71 10.02 -10.39
N GLU A 244 -7.68 10.14 -11.24
CA GLU A 244 -7.77 9.79 -12.66
C GLU A 244 -8.14 8.31 -12.87
N ILE A 245 -7.45 7.39 -12.18
CA ILE A 245 -7.76 5.96 -12.29
C ILE A 245 -9.15 5.65 -11.73
N LEU A 246 -9.53 6.22 -10.59
CA LEU A 246 -10.87 6.06 -10.01
C LEU A 246 -11.96 6.56 -10.95
N ALA A 247 -11.75 7.68 -11.64
CA ALA A 247 -12.71 8.19 -12.61
C ALA A 247 -12.86 7.25 -13.82
N GLU A 248 -11.76 6.67 -14.29
CA GLU A 248 -11.77 5.65 -15.33
C GLU A 248 -12.53 4.38 -14.91
N VAL A 249 -12.35 3.94 -13.66
CA VAL A 249 -13.09 2.79 -13.09
C VAL A 249 -14.57 3.14 -12.98
N TYR A 250 -14.90 4.34 -12.47
CA TYR A 250 -16.27 4.83 -12.32
C TYR A 250 -17.09 4.77 -13.60
N GLU A 251 -16.50 5.13 -14.73
CA GLU A 251 -17.16 5.10 -16.05
C GLU A 251 -17.47 3.67 -16.53
N ARG A 252 -16.66 2.69 -16.12
CA ARG A 252 -16.72 1.31 -16.62
C ARG A 252 -17.60 0.41 -15.77
N VAL A 253 -17.74 0.69 -14.47
CA VAL A 253 -18.50 -0.15 -13.55
C VAL A 253 -20.03 0.05 -13.70
N PRO A 254 -20.84 -0.99 -13.41
CA PRO A 254 -22.29 -0.84 -13.33
C PRO A 254 -22.70 0.08 -12.18
N GLU A 255 -23.93 0.62 -12.27
CA GLU A 255 -24.47 1.59 -11.30
C GLU A 255 -24.37 1.11 -9.85
N GLN A 256 -24.55 -0.18 -9.61
CA GLN A 256 -24.47 -0.80 -8.29
C GLN A 256 -23.10 -0.69 -7.61
N ALA A 257 -22.00 -0.57 -8.36
CA ALA A 257 -20.64 -0.49 -7.82
C ALA A 257 -20.09 0.94 -7.80
N LYS A 258 -20.80 1.91 -8.37
CA LYS A 258 -20.36 3.31 -8.42
C LYS A 258 -20.20 3.92 -7.03
N SER A 259 -21.05 3.54 -6.07
CA SER A 259 -20.94 4.01 -4.68
C SER A 259 -19.61 3.65 -4.03
N SER A 260 -19.10 2.44 -4.30
CA SER A 260 -17.79 1.98 -3.83
C SER A 260 -16.66 2.84 -4.42
N ILE A 261 -16.77 3.22 -5.70
CA ILE A 261 -15.78 4.11 -6.35
C ILE A 261 -15.86 5.55 -5.81
N GLU A 262 -17.07 6.07 -5.61
CA GLU A 262 -17.28 7.40 -5.01
C GLU A 262 -16.67 7.48 -3.62
N LYS A 263 -16.85 6.45 -2.80
CA LYS A 263 -16.22 6.37 -1.48
C LYS A 263 -14.69 6.38 -1.56
N ALA A 264 -14.10 5.70 -2.53
CA ALA A 264 -12.66 5.76 -2.76
C ALA A 264 -12.18 7.14 -3.25
N MET A 265 -13.00 7.86 -4.02
CA MET A 265 -12.72 9.27 -4.36
C MET A 265 -12.81 10.16 -3.12
N GLU A 266 -13.80 9.96 -2.25
CA GLU A 266 -13.96 10.71 -0.99
C GLU A 266 -12.73 10.56 -0.10
N VAL A 267 -12.25 9.34 0.16
CA VAL A 267 -11.03 9.15 0.98
C VAL A 267 -9.82 9.83 0.35
N SER A 268 -9.67 9.73 -0.98
CA SER A 268 -8.55 10.35 -1.71
C SER A 268 -8.59 11.88 -1.59
N VAL A 269 -9.76 12.49 -1.82
CA VAL A 269 -9.98 13.94 -1.70
C VAL A 269 -9.71 14.40 -0.27
N LYS A 270 -10.19 13.65 0.74
CA LYS A 270 -9.95 13.96 2.15
C LYS A 270 -8.46 13.94 2.51
N GLY A 271 -7.75 12.89 2.10
CA GLY A 271 -6.29 12.79 2.31
C GLY A 271 -5.53 13.93 1.64
N TYR A 272 -5.94 14.34 0.42
CA TYR A 272 -5.38 15.50 -0.26
C TYR A 272 -5.61 16.81 0.51
N GLU A 273 -6.83 17.05 0.98
CA GLU A 273 -7.16 18.27 1.71
C GLU A 273 -6.37 18.37 3.02
N LYS A 274 -6.19 17.25 3.73
CA LYS A 274 -5.31 17.17 4.92
C LYS A 274 -3.85 17.48 4.58
N ALA A 275 -3.31 16.88 3.53
CA ALA A 275 -1.95 17.15 3.06
C ALA A 275 -1.74 18.62 2.69
N VAL A 276 -2.70 19.22 1.97
CA VAL A 276 -2.68 20.64 1.60
C VAL A 276 -2.76 21.56 2.82
N GLU A 277 -3.61 21.23 3.81
CA GLU A 277 -3.69 21.99 5.05
C GLU A 277 -2.35 21.99 5.79
N ALA A 278 -1.74 20.81 5.96
CA ALA A 278 -0.44 20.67 6.60
C ALA A 278 0.69 21.42 5.87
N LEU A 279 0.72 21.38 4.53
CA LEU A 279 1.68 22.13 3.72
C LEU A 279 1.47 23.64 3.82
N ARG A 280 0.21 24.09 3.86
CA ARG A 280 -0.15 25.51 3.99
C ARG A 280 0.31 26.09 5.32
N GLU A 281 0.15 25.34 6.42
CA GLU A 281 0.61 25.76 7.74
C GLU A 281 2.13 25.96 7.80
N LYS A 282 2.88 25.16 7.03
CA LYS A 282 4.35 25.28 6.91
C LYS A 282 4.79 26.31 5.87
N GLY A 283 3.91 26.70 4.95
CA GLY A 283 4.22 27.59 3.83
C GLY A 283 4.92 26.91 2.65
N ASP A 284 4.82 25.57 2.55
CA ASP A 284 5.56 24.74 1.59
C ASP A 284 4.64 24.15 0.48
N MET A 285 3.81 25.01 -0.11
CA MET A 285 2.81 24.64 -1.14
C MET A 285 3.38 24.50 -2.56
N ASP A 286 4.69 24.66 -2.76
CA ASP A 286 5.30 24.84 -4.10
C ASP A 286 5.08 23.65 -5.07
N GLU A 287 4.85 22.44 -4.54
CA GLU A 287 4.71 21.22 -5.34
C GLU A 287 3.27 20.67 -5.46
N VAL A 288 2.30 21.23 -4.72
CA VAL A 288 0.93 20.70 -4.64
C VAL A 288 -0.10 21.82 -4.86
N PRO A 289 -1.07 21.67 -5.78
CA PRO A 289 -2.12 22.66 -5.98
C PRO A 289 -2.95 22.92 -4.71
N GLU A 290 -3.44 24.15 -4.52
CA GLU A 290 -4.28 24.49 -3.35
C GLU A 290 -5.63 23.77 -3.33
N GLU A 291 -6.18 23.44 -4.50
CA GLU A 291 -7.48 22.78 -4.64
C GLU A 291 -7.35 21.47 -5.40
N VAL A 292 -8.03 20.45 -4.89
CA VAL A 292 -8.16 19.16 -5.56
C VAL A 292 -9.01 19.27 -6.82
N SER A 293 -8.51 18.71 -7.92
CA SER A 293 -9.23 18.66 -9.20
C SER A 293 -9.76 17.25 -9.44
N LEU A 294 -11.10 17.12 -9.47
CA LEU A 294 -11.74 15.88 -9.88
C LEU A 294 -11.81 15.77 -11.42
N PRO A 295 -11.39 14.63 -12.02
CA PRO A 295 -11.33 14.46 -13.47
C PRO A 295 -12.66 14.72 -14.20
N GLY A 296 -12.59 15.19 -15.44
CA GLY A 296 -13.75 15.59 -16.26
C GLY A 296 -14.78 14.47 -16.50
N GLN A 297 -14.32 13.22 -16.45
CA GLN A 297 -15.08 11.97 -16.58
C GLN A 297 -16.13 11.79 -15.47
N VAL A 298 -15.88 12.34 -14.28
CA VAL A 298 -16.81 12.23 -13.15
C VAL A 298 -17.99 13.19 -13.37
N PRO A 299 -19.26 12.75 -13.28
CA PRO A 299 -20.42 13.63 -13.39
C PRO A 299 -20.38 14.77 -12.37
N THR A 300 -20.87 15.96 -12.75
CA THR A 300 -20.85 17.15 -11.88
C THR A 300 -21.55 16.89 -10.54
N GLU A 301 -22.68 16.20 -10.56
CA GLU A 301 -23.45 15.87 -9.34
C GLU A 301 -22.68 14.95 -8.39
N VAL A 302 -21.81 14.10 -8.94
CA VAL A 302 -20.92 13.22 -8.17
C VAL A 302 -19.78 14.03 -7.58
N LYS A 303 -19.16 14.93 -8.36
CA LYS A 303 -18.10 15.82 -7.87
C LYS A 303 -18.55 16.65 -6.69
N GLU A 304 -19.73 17.28 -6.80
CA GLU A 304 -20.29 18.09 -5.72
C GLU A 304 -20.62 17.24 -4.50
N ARG A 305 -21.15 16.03 -4.69
CA ARG A 305 -21.44 15.10 -3.59
C ARG A 305 -20.17 14.68 -2.84
N VAL A 306 -19.12 14.30 -3.58
CA VAL A 306 -17.81 13.93 -2.99
C VAL A 306 -17.23 15.10 -2.20
N LYS A 307 -17.18 16.30 -2.79
CA LYS A 307 -16.64 17.50 -2.13
C LYS A 307 -17.43 17.89 -0.89
N GLU A 308 -18.76 17.91 -0.96
CA GLU A 308 -19.60 18.29 0.18
C GLU A 308 -19.47 17.28 1.33
N LYS A 309 -19.39 15.98 1.01
CA LYS A 309 -19.21 14.95 2.05
C LYS A 309 -17.84 15.05 2.72
N VAL A 310 -16.76 15.22 1.95
CA VAL A 310 -15.42 15.43 2.52
C VAL A 310 -15.38 16.67 3.40
N ARG A 311 -15.98 17.78 2.94
CA ARG A 311 -16.10 19.01 3.73
C ARG A 311 -16.83 18.78 5.05
N GLN A 312 -17.93 18.03 5.05
CA GLN A 312 -18.67 17.69 6.27
C GLN A 312 -17.82 16.84 7.22
N GLU A 313 -17.16 15.80 6.72
CA GLU A 313 -16.32 14.93 7.55
C GLU A 313 -15.14 15.67 8.18
N ILE A 314 -14.50 16.60 7.45
CA ILE A 314 -13.40 17.41 8.01
C ILE A 314 -13.91 18.36 9.10
N ILE A 315 -15.10 18.94 8.93
CA ILE A 315 -15.73 19.77 9.97
C ILE A 315 -16.03 18.93 11.21
N GLU A 316 -16.63 17.75 11.04
CA GLU A 316 -16.95 16.84 12.14
C GLU A 316 -15.68 16.39 12.89
N GLU A 317 -14.59 16.08 12.18
CA GLU A 317 -13.30 15.72 12.81
C GLU A 317 -12.75 16.87 13.65
N LYS A 318 -12.78 18.11 13.14
CA LYS A 318 -12.32 19.29 13.88
C LYS A 318 -13.17 19.58 15.12
N GLU A 319 -14.48 19.44 15.02
CA GLU A 319 -15.39 19.60 16.16
C GLU A 319 -15.15 18.53 17.25
N LEU A 320 -14.84 17.30 16.85
CA LEU A 320 -14.49 16.22 17.78
C LEU A 320 -13.15 16.48 18.48
N GLU A 321 -12.13 16.92 17.74
CA GLU A 321 -10.82 17.29 18.32
C GLU A 321 -10.95 18.44 19.32
N GLU A 322 -11.71 19.49 18.99
CA GLU A 322 -11.98 20.60 19.92
C GLU A 322 -12.74 20.14 21.18
N ALA A 323 -13.70 19.22 21.03
CA ALA A 323 -14.45 18.66 22.13
C ALA A 323 -13.54 17.85 23.08
N GLU A 324 -12.66 17.00 22.54
CA GLU A 324 -11.71 16.21 23.35
C GLU A 324 -10.75 17.11 24.13
N ILE A 325 -10.20 18.16 23.50
CA ILE A 325 -9.34 19.14 24.18
C ILE A 325 -10.10 19.81 25.34
N SER A 326 -11.37 20.18 25.12
CA SER A 326 -12.19 20.83 26.14
C SER A 326 -12.57 19.91 27.32
N GLU A 327 -12.59 18.59 27.13
CA GLU A 327 -12.82 17.63 28.20
C GLU A 327 -11.57 17.37 29.05
N VAL A 328 -10.39 17.34 28.42
CA VAL A 328 -9.09 17.19 29.10
C VAL A 328 -8.75 18.42 29.95
N GLU A 329 -9.18 19.62 29.56
CA GLU A 329 -8.95 20.87 30.30
C GLU A 329 -9.92 21.13 31.48
N LYS A 330 -10.92 20.27 31.72
CA LYS A 330 -11.81 20.44 32.88
C LYS A 330 -11.03 20.17 34.18
N PRO A 331 -10.93 21.15 35.11
CA PRO A 331 -10.21 20.93 36.36
C PRO A 331 -10.91 19.84 37.17
N GLU A 332 -10.13 18.84 37.62
CA GLU A 332 -10.56 17.85 38.59
C GLU A 332 -10.99 18.62 39.85
N VAL A 333 -12.31 18.70 40.08
CA VAL A 333 -12.84 19.36 41.27
C VAL A 333 -12.47 18.49 42.46
N GLU A 334 -11.33 18.77 43.09
CA GLU A 334 -10.98 18.22 44.39
C GLU A 334 -12.11 18.56 45.36
N THR A 335 -12.94 17.57 45.67
CA THR A 335 -13.90 17.68 46.77
C THR A 335 -13.11 17.89 48.06
N PRO A 336 -13.31 18.99 48.82
CA PRO A 336 -12.58 19.21 50.05
C PRO A 336 -12.89 18.08 51.02
N GLY A 337 -11.86 17.31 51.40
CA GLY A 337 -11.96 16.24 52.38
C GLY A 337 -12.63 16.74 53.66
N ALA A 338 -13.76 16.13 54.00
CA ALA A 338 -14.46 16.38 55.25
C ALA A 338 -13.51 16.12 56.42
N GLY A 339 -13.10 17.20 57.09
CA GLY A 339 -12.32 17.15 58.32
C GLY A 339 -13.03 16.28 59.36
N ARG A 340 -12.32 15.28 59.89
CA ARG A 340 -12.73 14.55 61.08
C ARG A 340 -12.86 15.53 62.25
N PRO A 341 -14.01 15.63 62.95
CA PRO A 341 -14.06 16.32 64.22
C PRO A 341 -13.40 15.41 65.27
N GLY A 342 -12.29 15.88 65.84
CA GLY A 342 -11.72 15.26 67.03
C GLY A 342 -12.60 15.53 68.25
N ARG A 343 -12.99 14.46 68.94
CA ARG A 343 -13.03 14.35 70.41
C ARG A 343 -13.20 12.89 70.82
#